data_AF-X0TGP6-F1
#
_entry.id   AF-X0TGP6-F1
#
_cell.length_a   1.000
_cell.length_b   1.000
_cell.length_c   1.000
_cell.angle_alpha   90.00
_cell.angle_beta   90.00
_cell.angle_gamma   90.00
#
_symmetry.space_group_name_H-M   'P 1'
#
loop_
_entity.id
_entity.type
_entity.pdbx_description
1 polymer ?
#
loop_
_entity_poly.entity_id
_entity_poly.type
_entity_poly.pdbx_seq_one_letter_code
_entity_poly.pdbx_strand_id
1 'polypeptide(L)' 'MNDDKKVAIEWIEKNKERIIEISNKIWEYAELGFVEYKSSKLIASELESNGFNVELGVAE' A
#
# COMPACT_ATOMS: atom_id res chain seq x y z
N MET A 1 25.72 -6.16 -3.95
CA MET A 1 24.51 -5.59 -3.32
C MET A 1 24.96 -4.90 -2.02
N ASN A 2 24.69 -3.60 -1.84
CA ASN A 2 24.99 -2.92 -0.55
C ASN A 2 24.04 -3.44 0.55
N ASP A 3 24.46 -3.37 1.81
CA ASP A 3 23.74 -3.92 2.96
C ASP A 3 22.35 -3.29 3.13
N ASP A 4 22.20 -1.98 2.87
CA ASP A 4 20.89 -1.31 2.89
C ASP A 4 19.87 -1.97 1.94
N LYS A 5 20.34 -2.40 0.75
CA LYS A 5 19.48 -3.07 -0.23
C LYS A 5 19.09 -4.46 0.23
N LYS A 6 19.96 -5.17 0.97
CA LYS A 6 19.62 -6.49 1.52
C LYS A 6 18.52 -6.36 2.58
N VAL A 7 18.67 -5.41 3.50
CA VAL A 7 17.67 -5.12 4.53
C VAL A 7 16.30 -4.81 3.91
N ALA A 8 16.27 -3.97 2.87
CA ALA A 8 15.03 -3.65 2.17
C ALA A 8 14.40 -4.87 1.49
N ILE A 9 15.20 -5.71 0.81
CA ILE A 9 14.71 -6.94 0.14
C ILE A 9 14.18 -7.94 1.17
N GLU A 10 14.89 -8.17 2.27
CA GLU A 10 14.46 -9.07 3.34
C GLU A 10 13.14 -8.61 3.97
N TRP A 11 12.98 -7.29 4.17
CA TRP A 11 11.73 -6.73 4.64
C TRP A 11 10.58 -6.96 3.65
N ILE A 12 10.82 -6.77 2.34
CA ILE A 12 9.81 -7.02 1.30
C ILE A 12 9.39 -8.49 1.31
N GLU A 13 10.35 -9.43 1.34
CA GLU A 13 10.04 -10.87 1.36
C GLU A 13 9.25 -11.26 2.62
N LYS A 14 9.57 -10.69 3.78
CA LYS A 14 8.83 -10.93 5.03
C LYS A 14 7.38 -10.44 4.97
N ASN A 15 7.10 -9.37 4.23
CA ASN A 15 5.77 -8.74 4.16
C ASN A 15 5.02 -9.06 2.84
N LYS A 16 5.60 -9.93 2.01
CA LYS A 16 5.14 -10.24 0.66
C LYS A 16 3.67 -10.63 0.59
N GLU A 17 3.20 -11.49 1.49
CA GLU A 17 1.81 -11.95 1.51
C GLU A 17 0.84 -10.79 1.67
N ARG A 18 1.13 -9.86 2.59
CA ARG A 18 0.29 -8.67 2.83
C ARG A 18 0.30 -7.73 1.64
N ILE A 19 1.46 -7.50 1.03
CA ILE A 19 1.59 -6.67 -0.18
C ILE A 19 0.76 -7.25 -1.33
N ILE A 20 0.83 -8.57 -1.54
CA ILE A 20 0.05 -9.27 -2.58
C ILE A 20 -1.45 -9.18 -2.28
N GLU A 21 -1.86 -9.38 -1.02
CA GLU A 21 -3.26 -9.26 -0.60
C GLU A 21 -3.84 -7.87 -0.92
N ILE A 22 -3.10 -6.81 -0.57
CA ILE A 22 -3.50 -5.42 -0.86
C ILE A 22 -3.59 -5.19 -2.37
N SER A 23 -2.58 -5.64 -3.13
CA SER A 23 -2.57 -5.52 -4.59
C SER A 23 -3.78 -6.20 -5.22
N ASN A 24 -4.14 -7.40 -4.76
CA ASN A 24 -5.32 -8.12 -5.26
C ASN A 24 -6.61 -7.38 -4.94
N LYS A 25 -6.76 -6.87 -3.70
CA LYS A 25 -7.93 -6.09 -3.30
C LYS A 25 -8.13 -4.83 -4.13
N ILE A 26 -7.04 -4.09 -4.39
CA ILE A 26 -7.09 -2.90 -5.25
C ILE A 26 -7.60 -3.28 -6.65
N TRP A 27 -7.09 -4.37 -7.23
CA TRP A 27 -7.55 -4.86 -8.53
C TRP A 27 -9.04 -5.27 -8.49
N GLU A 28 -9.46 -5.98 -7.45
CA GLU A 28 -10.84 -6.45 -7.26
C GLU A 28 -11.85 -5.32 -7.06
N TYR A 29 -11.43 -4.17 -6.54
CA TYR A 29 -12.30 -3.01 -6.40
C TYR A 29 -12.73 -2.42 -7.74
N ALA A 30 -11.94 -2.63 -8.81
CA ALA A 30 -12.26 -2.25 -10.19
C ALA A 30 -12.78 -0.81 -10.32
N GLU A 31 -12.12 0.13 -9.63
CA GLU A 31 -12.50 1.54 -9.62
C GLU A 31 -12.06 2.25 -10.91
N LEU A 32 -12.84 3.27 -11.31
CA LEU A 32 -12.45 4.12 -12.42
C LEU A 32 -11.29 5.03 -12.00
N GLY A 33 -10.46 5.38 -12.99
CA GLY A 33 -9.42 6.39 -12.79
C GLY A 33 -9.99 7.69 -12.24
N PHE A 34 -9.34 8.26 -11.23
CA PHE A 34 -9.78 9.45 -10.47
C PHE A 34 -11.02 9.27 -9.57
N VAL A 35 -11.49 8.04 -9.39
CA VAL A 35 -12.66 7.71 -8.55
C VAL A 35 -12.33 6.56 -7.57
N GLU A 36 -11.06 6.45 -7.16
CA GLU A 36 -10.51 5.32 -6.39
C GLU A 36 -10.73 5.44 -4.87
N TYR A 37 -11.98 5.57 -4.43
CA TYR A 37 -12.31 5.78 -3.02
C TYR A 37 -11.94 4.59 -2.11
N LYS A 38 -12.17 3.36 -2.56
CA LYS A 38 -11.88 2.16 -1.78
C LYS A 38 -10.39 1.86 -1.77
N SER A 39 -9.74 1.98 -2.93
CA SER A 39 -8.32 1.70 -3.08
C SER A 39 -7.47 2.71 -2.31
N SER A 40 -7.76 4.01 -2.43
CA SER A 40 -7.07 5.05 -1.66
C SER A 40 -7.26 4.89 -0.16
N LYS A 41 -8.48 4.57 0.30
CA LYS A 41 -8.76 4.29 1.71
C LYS A 41 -8.01 3.06 2.21
N LEU A 42 -7.96 1.98 1.44
CA LEU A 42 -7.23 0.76 1.82
C LEU A 42 -5.73 1.04 2.00
N ILE A 43 -5.12 1.77 1.07
CA ILE A 43 -3.71 2.15 1.15
C ILE A 43 -3.46 3.05 2.36
N ALA A 44 -4.32 4.05 2.58
CA ALA A 44 -4.20 4.95 3.73
C ALA A 44 -4.27 4.20 5.05
N SER A 45 -5.25 3.30 5.23
CA SER A 45 -5.36 2.50 6.44
C SER A 45 -4.18 1.55 6.65
N GLU A 46 -3.61 0.97 5.58
CA GLU A 46 -2.40 0.16 5.70
C GLU A 46 -1.21 1.00 6.20
N LEU A 47 -1.00 2.18 5.62
CA LEU A 47 0.06 3.09 6.03
C LEU A 47 -0.12 3.57 7.48
N GLU A 48 -1.33 3.98 7.86
CA GLU A 48 -1.64 4.36 9.24
C GLU A 48 -1.34 3.23 10.23
N SER A 49 -1.72 1.99 9.89
CA SER A 49 -1.43 0.81 10.74
C SER A 49 0.06 0.52 10.92
N ASN A 50 0.90 0.96 9.97
CA ASN A 50 2.35 0.88 10.03
C ASN A 50 3.01 2.14 10.64
N GLY A 51 2.21 3.04 11.23
CA GLY A 51 2.70 4.20 11.98
C GLY A 51 2.95 5.45 11.14
N PHE A 52 2.51 5.48 9.89
CA PHE A 52 2.56 6.69 9.08
C PHE A 52 1.41 7.64 9.45
N ASN A 53 1.67 8.95 9.39
CA ASN A 53 0.62 9.96 9.42
C ASN A 53 0.14 10.21 7.99
N VAL A 54 -1.13 9.93 7.69
CA VAL A 54 -1.68 10.02 6.33
C VAL A 54 -2.70 11.14 6.25
N GLU A 55 -2.61 11.95 5.21
CA GLU A 55 -3.59 12.99 4.88
C GLU A 55 -4.46 12.54 3.71
N LEU A 56 -5.78 12.52 3.91
CA LEU A 56 -6.78 12.20 2.89
C LEU A 56 -7.46 13.46 2.37
N GLY A 57 -8.01 13.40 1.16
CA GLY A 57 -8.76 14.51 0.56
C GLY A 57 -7.89 15.59 -0.09
N VAL A 58 -6.66 15.25 -0.50
CA VAL A 58 -5.72 16.17 -1.15
C VAL A 58 -5.96 16.37 -2.65
N ALA A 59 -6.86 15.58 -3.25
CA ALA A 59 -7.25 15.68 -4.65
C ALA A 59 -8.74 16.08 -4.76
N GLU A 60 -9.04 17.00 -5.68
CA GLU A 60 -10.38 17.46 -6.06
C GLU A 60 -10.89 16.78 -7.34
#